data_AF-A0A9N9Y799-F1
#
_entry.id   AF-A0A9N9Y799-F1
#
_cell.length_a   1.000
_cell.length_b   1.000
_cell.length_c   1.000
_cell.angle_alpha   90.00
_cell.angle_beta   90.00
_cell.angle_gamma   90.00
#
_symmetry.space_group_name_H-M   'P 1'
#
loop_
_entity.id
_entity.type
_entity.pdbx_description
1 polymer ?
#
loop_
_entity_poly.entity_id
_entity_poly.type
_entity_poly.pdbx_seq_one_letter_code
_entity_poly.pdbx_strand_id
1 'polypeptide(L)'
;MPFQYNRTFGQNPFRNNATVEAWEAILPLGQGSVQFPPKSSQVHTLSVAHQLHCLWSIHQAFYIMEEARDASPGPQAGVPDGEGPDIFSHVRHCFDYLRQSLICAGDTTLEPVDPKLGGVTGWGNLRVCRDFDEIKAWAEGHRMSNYRGFLKTAGSHHHAAMNGGGKVGSG
;
A
#
# COMPACT_ATOMS: atom_id res chain seq x y z
N MET A 1 -1.75 17.96 -0.46
CA MET A 1 -0.44 17.86 -1.12
C MET A 1 -0.54 16.80 -2.21
N PRO A 2 -0.03 17.03 -3.43
CA PRO A 2 -0.04 15.99 -4.48
C PRO A 2 0.89 14.85 -4.09
N PHE A 3 0.53 13.61 -4.43
CA PHE A 3 1.42 12.47 -4.24
C PHE A 3 2.60 12.57 -5.21
N GLN A 4 3.79 12.36 -4.68
CA GLN A 4 5.03 12.38 -5.46
C GLN A 4 5.74 11.05 -5.28
N TYR A 5 6.06 10.39 -6.39
CA TYR A 5 6.74 9.11 -6.32
C TYR A 5 8.15 9.29 -5.76
N ASN A 6 8.43 8.60 -4.66
CA ASN A 6 9.75 8.48 -4.08
C ASN A 6 10.20 7.02 -4.11
N ARG A 7 11.12 6.74 -5.03
CA ARG A 7 11.62 5.39 -5.30
C ARG A 7 12.26 4.73 -4.08
N THR A 8 12.81 5.50 -3.14
CA THR A 8 13.44 4.96 -1.93
C THR A 8 12.48 4.09 -1.12
N PHE A 9 11.19 4.44 -1.06
CA PHE A 9 10.21 3.66 -0.29
C PHE A 9 9.79 2.33 -0.93
N GLY A 10 10.20 2.07 -2.17
CA GLY A 10 9.91 0.85 -2.91
C GLY A 10 11.15 0.06 -3.32
N GLN A 11 12.30 0.31 -2.68
CA GLN A 11 13.56 -0.39 -2.95
C GLN A 11 13.82 -1.53 -1.98
N ASN A 12 14.71 -2.45 -2.35
CA ASN A 12 15.05 -3.60 -1.49
C ASN A 12 15.73 -3.12 -0.20
N PRO A 13 15.12 -3.30 0.99
CA PRO A 13 15.65 -2.78 2.24
C PRO A 13 16.88 -3.55 2.74
N PHE A 14 17.07 -4.80 2.28
CA PHE A 14 18.25 -5.61 2.59
C PHE A 14 19.47 -5.22 1.76
N ARG A 15 19.28 -4.43 0.69
CA ARG A 15 20.35 -3.97 -0.20
C ARG A 15 20.57 -2.46 -0.19
N ASN A 16 19.65 -1.69 0.41
CA ASN A 16 19.76 -0.24 0.50
C ASN A 16 19.33 0.28 1.88
N ASN A 17 20.32 0.69 2.70
CA ASN A 17 20.07 1.22 4.03
C ASN A 17 19.22 2.51 4.02
N ALA A 18 19.30 3.32 2.97
CA ALA A 18 18.49 4.52 2.83
C ALA A 18 16.98 4.19 2.78
N THR A 19 16.61 2.98 2.36
CA THR A 19 15.21 2.51 2.43
C THR A 19 14.78 2.32 3.88
N VAL A 20 15.59 1.63 4.68
CA VAL A 20 15.32 1.42 6.11
C VAL A 20 15.23 2.76 6.83
N GLU A 21 16.22 3.63 6.63
CA GLU A 21 16.25 4.98 7.21
C GLU A 21 15.01 5.80 6.83
N ALA A 22 14.57 5.75 5.57
CA ALA A 22 13.39 6.47 5.11
C ALA A 22 12.11 5.96 5.79
N TRP A 23 11.94 4.65 5.93
CA TRP A 23 10.78 4.04 6.60
C TRP A 23 10.75 4.33 8.10
N GLU A 24 11.89 4.20 8.78
CA GLU A 24 12.02 4.52 10.21
C GLU A 24 11.70 6.01 10.48
N ALA A 25 12.11 6.90 9.59
CA ALA A 25 11.86 8.34 9.71
C ALA A 25 10.38 8.75 9.58
N ILE A 26 9.48 7.85 9.15
CA ILE A 26 8.04 8.15 9.04
C ILE A 26 7.39 8.20 10.43
N LEU A 27 7.74 7.24 11.30
CA LEU A 27 7.06 7.10 12.57
C LEU A 27 7.59 8.13 13.58
N PRO A 28 6.70 8.71 14.42
CA PRO A 28 7.16 9.59 15.48
C PRO A 28 7.94 8.80 16.54
N LEU A 29 8.69 9.52 17.38
CA LEU A 29 9.28 8.94 18.59
C LEU A 29 8.21 8.18 19.39
N GLY A 30 8.57 7.00 19.88
CA GLY A 30 7.62 6.06 20.49
C GLY A 30 6.82 5.22 19.49
N GLN A 31 7.16 5.27 18.19
CA GLN A 31 6.62 4.42 17.12
C GLN A 31 5.07 4.49 17.01
N GLY A 32 4.49 5.63 17.36
CA GLY A 32 3.03 5.83 17.36
C GLY A 32 2.30 5.26 18.57
N SER A 33 3.01 4.77 19.58
CA SER A 33 2.43 4.36 20.85
C SER A 33 2.21 5.56 21.78
N VAL A 34 1.06 5.60 22.44
CA VAL A 34 0.61 6.71 23.30
C VAL A 34 -0.02 6.17 24.57
N GLN A 35 0.11 6.91 25.67
CA GLN A 35 -0.72 6.71 26.86
C GLN A 35 -1.98 7.54 26.73
N PHE A 36 -3.16 6.91 26.82
CA PHE A 36 -4.42 7.63 26.70
C PHE A 36 -5.51 7.07 27.63
N PRO A 37 -6.19 7.92 28.44
CA PRO A 37 -5.92 9.36 28.63
C PRO A 37 -4.50 9.62 29.15
N PRO A 38 -3.98 10.86 29.05
CA PRO A 38 -2.63 11.19 29.50
C PRO A 38 -2.37 10.74 30.95
N LYS A 39 -1.20 10.16 31.21
CA LYS A 39 -0.80 9.59 32.52
C LYS A 39 -1.59 8.34 32.97
N SER A 40 -2.39 7.75 32.10
CA SER A 40 -2.99 6.44 32.37
C SER A 40 -1.96 5.32 32.19
N SER A 41 -2.25 4.16 32.79
CA SER A 41 -1.50 2.91 32.53
C SER A 41 -1.88 2.25 31.20
N GLN A 42 -2.86 2.80 30.47
CA GLN A 42 -3.34 2.23 29.21
C GLN A 42 -2.50 2.75 28.05
N VAL A 43 -1.83 1.83 27.38
CA VAL A 43 -1.06 2.10 26.17
C VAL A 43 -1.91 1.77 24.96
N HIS A 44 -1.88 2.66 23.98
CA HIS A 44 -2.53 2.49 22.69
C HIS A 44 -1.53 2.73 21.58
N THR A 45 -1.80 2.21 20.40
CA THR A 45 -1.08 2.55 19.17
C THR A 45 -2.02 3.27 18.22
N LEU A 46 -1.55 4.35 17.59
CA LEU A 46 -2.28 5.01 16.52
C LEU A 46 -2.45 4.04 15.34
N SER A 47 -3.67 3.91 14.83
CA SER A 47 -3.97 3.00 13.71
C SER A 47 -3.12 3.27 12.48
N VAL A 48 -2.87 4.54 12.11
CA VAL A 48 -1.97 4.85 10.99
C VAL A 48 -0.54 4.32 11.20
N ALA A 49 -0.03 4.33 12.43
CA ALA A 49 1.29 3.78 12.74
C ALA A 49 1.29 2.25 12.59
N HIS A 50 0.23 1.58 13.07
CA HIS A 50 0.07 0.15 12.89
C HIS A 50 -0.09 -0.23 11.40
N GLN A 51 -0.89 0.51 10.62
CA GLN A 51 -1.07 0.30 9.18
C GLN A 51 0.25 0.44 8.41
N LEU A 52 1.06 1.46 8.74
CA LEU A 52 2.38 1.65 8.15
C LEU A 52 3.35 0.53 8.55
N HIS A 53 3.31 0.08 9.81
CA HIS A 53 4.08 -1.07 10.27
C HIS A 53 3.71 -2.35 9.50
N CYS A 54 2.41 -2.62 9.28
CA CYS A 54 1.97 -3.74 8.46
C CYS A 54 2.46 -3.62 7.01
N LEU A 55 2.35 -2.44 6.40
CA LEU A 55 2.83 -2.22 5.04
C LEU A 55 4.34 -2.44 4.92
N TRP A 56 5.13 -2.01 5.92
CA TRP A 56 6.56 -2.27 6.02
C TRP A 56 6.88 -3.77 6.17
N SER A 57 6.11 -4.50 6.98
CA SER A 57 6.26 -5.96 7.11
C SER A 57 5.97 -6.69 5.80
N ILE A 58 4.94 -6.27 5.05
CA ILE A 58 4.64 -6.80 3.71
C ILE A 58 5.78 -6.47 2.73
N HIS A 59 6.33 -5.25 2.79
CA HIS A 59 7.46 -4.82 1.98
C HIS A 59 8.69 -5.71 2.17
N GLN A 60 9.05 -6.00 3.43
CA GLN A 60 10.16 -6.91 3.74
C GLN A 60 9.87 -8.34 3.27
N ALA A 61 8.66 -8.86 3.53
CA ALA A 61 8.27 -10.21 3.10
C ALA A 61 8.32 -10.37 1.58
N PHE A 62 7.88 -9.35 0.83
CA PHE A 62 7.97 -9.32 -0.63
C PHE A 62 9.42 -9.52 -1.11
N TYR A 63 10.38 -8.81 -0.53
CA TYR A 63 11.79 -8.93 -0.92
C TYR A 63 12.43 -10.25 -0.48
N ILE A 64 12.06 -10.78 0.68
CA ILE A 64 12.49 -12.13 1.10
C ILE A 64 12.04 -13.17 0.07
N MET A 65 10.78 -13.08 -0.40
CA MET A 65 10.24 -14.01 -1.40
C MET A 65 10.85 -13.79 -2.79
N GLU A 66 11.09 -12.54 -3.20
CA GLU A 66 11.76 -12.21 -4.46
C GLU A 66 13.18 -12.80 -4.50
N GLU A 67 13.96 -12.63 -3.44
CA GLU A 67 15.31 -13.19 -3.36
C GLU A 67 15.31 -14.72 -3.31
N ALA A 68 14.39 -15.33 -2.56
CA ALA A 68 14.24 -16.79 -2.52
C ALA A 68 13.85 -17.38 -3.88
N ARG A 69 12.97 -16.70 -4.63
CA ARG A 69 12.62 -17.05 -6.01
C ARG A 69 13.84 -16.99 -6.91
N ASP A 70 14.56 -15.86 -6.90
CA ASP A 70 15.71 -15.66 -7.79
C ASP A 70 16.86 -16.62 -7.48
N ALA A 71 16.96 -17.11 -6.24
CA ALA A 71 17.93 -18.14 -5.84
C ALA A 71 17.49 -19.59 -6.17
N SER A 72 16.22 -19.83 -6.53
CA SER A 72 15.70 -21.17 -6.76
C SER A 72 16.06 -21.71 -8.15
N PRO A 73 16.66 -22.90 -8.27
CA PRO A 73 16.95 -23.52 -9.57
C PRO A 73 15.70 -24.13 -10.21
N GLY A 74 15.41 -23.76 -11.46
CA GLY A 74 14.32 -24.31 -12.26
C GLY A 74 13.44 -23.24 -12.94
N PRO A 75 12.46 -23.63 -13.77
CA PRO A 75 11.47 -22.70 -14.31
C PRO A 75 10.70 -22.05 -13.17
N GLN A 76 10.65 -20.73 -13.15
CA GLN A 76 9.97 -19.97 -12.11
C GLN A 76 8.45 -20.14 -12.27
N ALA A 77 7.87 -21.09 -11.54
CA ALA A 77 6.43 -21.36 -11.57
C ALA A 77 5.65 -20.19 -10.97
N GLY A 78 4.56 -19.77 -11.64
CA GLY A 78 3.55 -18.89 -11.05
C GLY A 78 3.52 -17.44 -11.56
N VAL A 79 4.37 -17.07 -12.51
CA VAL A 79 4.21 -15.81 -13.26
C VAL A 79 3.91 -16.17 -14.72
N PRO A 80 2.72 -15.86 -15.25
CA PRO A 80 2.43 -16.04 -16.67
C PRO A 80 3.49 -15.36 -17.54
N ASP A 81 3.94 -16.06 -18.59
CA ASP A 81 4.89 -15.51 -19.55
C ASP A 81 4.39 -14.14 -20.06
N GLY A 82 5.18 -13.09 -19.84
CA GLY A 82 4.85 -11.71 -20.23
C GLY A 82 4.45 -10.76 -19.09
N GLU A 83 4.21 -11.23 -17.86
CA GLU A 83 3.79 -10.37 -16.73
C GLU A 83 4.84 -10.20 -15.63
N GLY A 84 5.92 -10.99 -15.66
CA GLY A 84 6.93 -11.03 -14.60
C GLY A 84 7.65 -9.71 -14.33
N PRO A 85 8.27 -9.08 -15.35
CA PRO A 85 8.95 -7.80 -15.14
C PRO A 85 7.99 -6.69 -14.69
N ASP A 86 6.73 -6.75 -15.13
CA ASP A 86 5.71 -5.73 -14.89
C ASP A 86 5.16 -5.81 -13.46
N ILE A 87 4.82 -7.01 -12.96
CA ILE A 87 4.22 -7.17 -11.62
C ILE A 87 5.18 -6.76 -10.49
N PHE A 88 6.46 -7.16 -10.54
CA PHE A 88 7.43 -6.76 -9.50
C PHE A 88 7.70 -5.25 -9.54
N SER A 89 7.80 -4.67 -10.74
CA SER A 89 7.94 -3.21 -10.88
C SER A 89 6.72 -2.46 -10.35
N HIS A 90 5.51 -2.98 -10.59
CA HIS A 90 4.26 -2.42 -10.11
C HIS A 90 4.20 -2.47 -8.58
N VAL A 91 4.41 -3.66 -7.99
CA VAL A 91 4.41 -3.86 -6.54
C VAL A 91 5.41 -2.93 -5.83
N ARG A 92 6.61 -2.74 -6.41
CA ARG A 92 7.62 -1.83 -5.85
C ARG A 92 7.13 -0.39 -5.72
N HIS A 93 6.50 0.19 -6.75
CA HIS A 93 5.94 1.54 -6.60
C HIS A 93 4.66 1.57 -5.75
N CYS A 94 3.92 0.44 -5.65
CA CYS A 94 2.71 0.37 -4.85
C CYS A 94 3.00 0.63 -3.37
N PHE A 95 4.16 0.22 -2.87
CA PHE A 95 4.55 0.50 -1.49
C PHE A 95 4.60 2.00 -1.20
N ASP A 96 5.20 2.80 -2.09
CA ASP A 96 5.22 4.25 -1.91
C ASP A 96 3.84 4.89 -2.08
N TYR A 97 3.05 4.41 -3.05
CA TYR A 97 1.68 4.88 -3.26
C TYR A 97 0.76 4.60 -2.05
N LEU A 98 0.80 3.38 -1.52
CA LEU A 98 0.01 2.97 -0.36
C LEU A 98 0.49 3.68 0.90
N ARG A 99 1.80 3.82 1.09
CA ARG A 99 2.37 4.62 2.19
C ARG A 99 1.82 6.05 2.19
N GLN A 100 1.83 6.72 1.03
CA GLN A 100 1.27 8.07 0.90
C GLN A 100 -0.24 8.09 1.16
N SER A 101 -0.97 7.07 0.69
CA SER A 101 -2.40 6.92 0.93
C SER A 101 -2.72 6.78 2.43
N LEU A 102 -1.98 5.96 3.15
CA LEU A 102 -2.15 5.75 4.60
C LEU A 102 -1.83 7.02 5.39
N ILE A 103 -0.74 7.72 5.07
CA ILE A 103 -0.37 9.00 5.70
C ILE A 103 -1.44 10.07 5.40
N CYS A 104 -1.94 10.12 4.17
CA CYS A 104 -2.96 11.08 3.76
C CYS A 104 -4.30 10.82 4.44
N ALA A 105 -4.70 9.56 4.62
CA ALA A 105 -5.90 9.18 5.34
C ALA A 105 -5.77 9.46 6.84
N GLY A 106 -4.58 9.19 7.41
CA GLY A 106 -4.22 9.56 8.77
C GLY A 106 -5.17 9.00 9.82
N ASP A 107 -5.42 7.69 9.82
CA ASP A 107 -6.32 7.05 10.81
C ASP A 107 -5.80 7.26 12.25
N THR A 108 -6.46 8.17 12.97
CA THR A 108 -6.11 8.57 14.35
C THR A 108 -6.78 7.69 15.41
N THR A 109 -7.43 6.59 15.03
CA THR A 109 -8.04 5.67 15.99
C THR A 109 -6.97 5.12 16.95
N LEU A 110 -7.33 5.00 18.23
CA LEU A 110 -6.46 4.44 19.27
C LEU A 110 -6.76 2.95 19.40
N GLU A 111 -5.76 2.11 19.12
CA GLU A 111 -5.84 0.67 19.29
C GLU A 111 -5.23 0.27 20.62
N PRO A 112 -5.97 -0.35 21.54
CA PRO A 112 -5.44 -0.73 22.84
C PRO A 112 -4.39 -1.84 22.68
N VAL A 113 -3.23 -1.65 23.32
CA VAL A 113 -2.18 -2.67 23.36
C VAL A 113 -2.67 -3.85 24.21
N ASP A 114 -2.65 -5.05 23.63
CA ASP A 114 -2.87 -6.30 24.34
C ASP A 114 -1.56 -6.75 24.99
N PRO A 115 -1.46 -6.78 26.33
CA PRO A 115 -0.24 -7.18 27.02
C PRO A 115 0.19 -8.63 26.77
N LYS A 116 -0.74 -9.52 26.40
CA LYS A 116 -0.42 -10.92 26.08
C LYS A 116 0.18 -11.06 24.69
N LEU A 117 -0.25 -10.23 23.76
CA LEU A 117 0.30 -10.19 22.40
C LEU A 117 1.58 -9.33 22.33
N GLY A 118 1.74 -8.39 23.26
CA GLY A 118 2.80 -7.38 23.20
C GLY A 118 2.59 -6.37 22.06
N GLY A 119 1.35 -6.21 21.60
CA GLY A 119 1.02 -5.39 20.42
C GLY A 119 -0.47 -5.14 20.29
N VAL A 120 -0.90 -4.67 19.13
CA VAL A 120 -2.30 -4.33 18.83
C VAL A 120 -2.90 -5.30 17.80
N THR A 121 -4.19 -5.60 17.93
CA THR A 121 -4.87 -6.51 16.98
C THR A 121 -5.35 -5.80 15.72
N GLY A 122 -5.57 -4.49 15.77
CA GLY A 122 -6.23 -3.73 14.69
C GLY A 122 -7.75 -3.85 14.65
N TRP A 123 -8.35 -4.79 15.39
CA TRP A 123 -9.75 -5.17 15.27
C TRP A 123 -10.60 -4.70 16.46
N GLY A 124 -11.91 -4.54 16.24
CA GLY A 124 -12.88 -4.23 17.30
C GLY A 124 -12.90 -2.76 17.75
N ASN A 125 -12.04 -1.91 17.16
CA ASN A 125 -12.02 -0.47 17.43
C ASN A 125 -13.02 0.25 16.51
N LEU A 126 -13.74 1.23 17.06
CA LEU A 126 -14.60 2.11 16.26
C LEU A 126 -13.74 2.99 15.35
N ARG A 127 -14.08 3.03 14.06
CA ARG A 127 -13.38 3.83 13.05
C ARG A 127 -14.34 4.77 12.36
N VAL A 128 -13.80 5.91 11.93
CA VAL A 128 -14.52 6.84 11.06
C VAL A 128 -14.16 6.51 9.62
N CYS A 129 -15.09 5.90 8.90
CA CYS A 129 -14.92 5.53 7.51
C CYS A 129 -15.64 6.51 6.59
N ARG A 130 -15.14 6.65 5.36
CA ARG A 130 -15.95 7.16 4.24
C ARG A 130 -16.97 6.09 3.87
N ASP A 131 -18.16 6.52 3.45
CA ASP A 131 -19.15 5.57 2.93
C ASP A 131 -18.65 4.99 1.60
N PHE A 132 -18.30 3.70 1.63
CA PHE A 132 -17.76 3.03 0.47
C PHE A 132 -18.84 2.67 -0.56
N ASP A 133 -20.09 2.52 -0.14
CA ASP A 133 -21.20 2.28 -1.06
C ASP A 133 -21.51 3.55 -1.85
N GLU A 134 -21.47 4.73 -1.23
CA GLU A 134 -21.56 6.01 -1.96
C GLU A 134 -20.40 6.20 -2.93
N ILE A 135 -19.17 5.88 -2.53
CA ILE A 135 -17.99 5.95 -3.42
C ILE A 135 -18.18 5.03 -4.63
N LYS A 136 -18.60 3.78 -4.40
CA LYS A 136 -18.88 2.81 -5.48
C LYS A 136 -20.00 3.30 -6.38
N ALA A 137 -21.11 3.78 -5.84
CA ALA A 137 -22.25 4.26 -6.61
C ALA A 137 -21.85 5.45 -7.50
N TRP A 138 -21.09 6.41 -6.96
CA TRP A 138 -20.55 7.51 -7.74
C TRP A 138 -19.63 7.01 -8.86
N ALA A 139 -18.70 6.11 -8.55
CA ALA A 139 -17.75 5.57 -9.53
C ALA A 139 -18.46 4.78 -10.65
N GLU A 140 -19.45 3.95 -10.31
CA GLU A 140 -20.26 3.24 -11.30
C GLU A 140 -21.04 4.20 -12.20
N GLY A 141 -21.61 5.29 -11.65
CA GLY A 141 -22.30 6.33 -12.43
C GLY A 141 -21.42 7.09 -13.42
N HIS A 142 -20.10 7.12 -13.19
CA HIS A 142 -19.10 7.85 -14.01
C HIS A 142 -18.09 6.92 -14.70
N ARG A 143 -18.39 5.61 -14.78
CA ARG A 143 -17.46 4.61 -15.30
C ARG A 143 -17.16 4.79 -16.79
N MET A 144 -15.90 4.59 -17.16
CA MET A 144 -15.44 4.62 -18.56
C MET A 144 -15.63 3.28 -19.29
N SER A 145 -15.91 2.19 -18.57
CA SER A 145 -16.15 0.86 -19.14
C SER A 145 -17.07 0.04 -18.24
N ASN A 146 -17.58 -1.08 -18.75
CA ASN A 146 -18.40 -2.04 -18.00
C ASN A 146 -17.59 -3.26 -17.48
N TYR A 147 -16.27 -3.20 -17.50
CA TYR A 147 -15.42 -4.26 -16.94
C TYR A 147 -15.56 -4.34 -15.41
N ARG A 148 -15.40 -5.54 -14.84
CA ARG A 148 -15.48 -5.77 -13.38
C ARG A 148 -14.30 -6.60 -12.89
N GLY A 149 -13.95 -6.40 -11.62
CA GLY A 149 -12.93 -7.17 -10.93
C GLY A 149 -11.49 -6.75 -11.27
N PHE A 150 -10.53 -7.51 -10.71
CA PHE A 150 -9.08 -7.26 -10.88
C PHE A 150 -8.44 -8.10 -11.98
N LEU A 151 -9.19 -9.03 -12.58
CA LEU A 151 -8.69 -9.92 -13.62
C LEU A 151 -8.74 -9.25 -14.99
N LYS A 152 -7.71 -9.49 -15.80
CA LYS A 152 -7.69 -9.08 -17.20
C LYS A 152 -8.84 -9.78 -17.93
N THR A 153 -9.66 -9.00 -18.63
CA THR A 153 -10.72 -9.52 -19.49
C THR A 153 -10.38 -9.15 -20.93
N ALA A 154 -10.87 -9.91 -21.92
CA ALA A 154 -10.62 -9.56 -23.32
C ALA A 154 -11.18 -8.16 -23.61
N GLY A 155 -10.28 -7.20 -23.87
CA GLY A 155 -10.60 -5.78 -24.07
C GLY A 155 -10.33 -4.85 -22.87
N SER A 156 -9.92 -5.36 -21.71
CA SER A 156 -9.51 -4.49 -20.59
C SER A 156 -8.26 -3.70 -20.98
N HIS A 157 -8.42 -2.40 -21.21
CA HIS A 157 -7.32 -1.50 -21.51
C HIS A 157 -6.46 -1.31 -20.25
N HIS A 158 -5.23 -1.83 -20.25
CA HIS A 158 -4.17 -1.20 -19.48
C HIS A 158 -4.04 0.23 -20.01
N HIS A 159 -3.86 1.22 -19.14
CA HIS A 159 -3.62 2.60 -19.56
C HIS A 159 -2.31 2.68 -20.37
N ALA A 160 -2.37 2.28 -21.65
CA ALA A 160 -1.38 2.66 -22.63
C ALA A 160 -1.43 4.19 -22.67
N ALA A 161 -0.27 4.80 -22.46
CA ALA A 161 -0.11 6.25 -22.45
C ALA A 161 -0.90 6.84 -23.62
N MET A 162 -1.85 7.72 -23.28
CA MET A 162 -2.54 8.57 -24.25
C MET A 162 -1.47 9.49 -24.88
N ASN A 163 -0.75 9.01 -25.88
CA ASN A 163 0.02 9.88 -26.74
C ASN A 163 -0.98 10.69 -27.57
N GLY A 164 -0.97 11.99 -27.32
CA GLY A 164 -1.81 12.97 -28.01
C GLY A 164 -1.75 12.78 -29.51
N GLY A 165 -2.94 12.65 -30.11
CA GLY A 165 -3.08 12.43 -31.55
C GLY A 165 -4.53 12.39 -32.00
N GLY A 166 -5.41 13.18 -31.38
CA GLY A 166 -6.75 13.42 -31.90
C GLY A 166 -6.66 14.28 -33.15
N LYS A 167 -6.63 13.66 -34.33
CA LYS A 167 -6.89 14.36 -35.59
C LYS A 167 -8.31 14.90 -35.55
N VAL A 168 -8.44 16.23 -35.55
CA VAL A 168 -9.64 16.90 -36.06
C VAL A 168 -9.70 16.60 -37.55
N GLY A 169 -10.70 15.84 -37.97
CA GLY A 169 -10.99 15.54 -39.37
C GLY A 169 -12.46 15.84 -39.63
N SER A 170 -12.69 17.00 -40.22
CA SER A 170 -13.94 17.46 -40.81
C SER A 170 -14.49 16.48 -41.85
N GLY A 171 -15.81 16.27 -41.80
CA GLY A 171 -16.62 15.54 -42.77
C GLY A 171 -18.08 15.62 -42.37
#